data_AF-A0A2D3VYA6-F1
#
_entry.id   AF-A0A2D3VYA6-F1
#
_cell.length_a   1.000
_cell.length_b   1.000
_cell.length_c   1.000
_cell.angle_alpha   90.00
_cell.angle_beta   90.00
_cell.angle_gamma   90.00
#
_symmetry.space_group_name_H-M   'P 1'
#
loop_
_entity.id
_entity.type
_entity.pdbx_description
1 polymer ?
#
loop_
_entity_poly.entity_id
_entity_poly.type
_entity_poly.pdbx_seq_one_letter_code
_entity_poly.pdbx_strand_id
1 'polypeptide(L)' 'MIEKIISLSIKNRFLVLMATLFLIFASFWAIKNTPLDAIPDLSPPQVIVAVNWVGQSPEIIEAQGTYPLVSQFL' A
#
# COMPACT_ATOMS: atom_id res chain seq x y z
N MET A 1 9.37 35.12 13.95
CA MET A 1 9.04 33.69 14.22
C MET A 1 10.18 32.75 13.83
N ILE A 2 10.64 32.75 12.58
CA ILE A 2 11.75 31.91 12.13
C ILE A 2 13.04 32.17 12.93
N GLU A 3 13.37 33.44 13.18
CA GLU A 3 14.53 33.83 14.02
C GLU A 3 14.46 33.23 15.44
N LYS A 4 13.26 33.09 16.00
CA LYS A 4 13.04 32.50 17.32
C LYS A 4 13.30 31.00 17.29
N ILE A 5 12.96 30.31 16.20
CA ILE A 5 13.26 28.88 16.01
C ILE A 5 14.77 28.70 15.82
N ILE A 6 15.41 29.52 14.98
CA ILE A 6 16.86 29.44 14.73
C ILE A 6 17.65 29.68 16.01
N SER A 7 17.32 30.74 16.77
CA SER A 7 17.99 31.03 18.04
C SER A 7 17.80 29.91 19.07
N LEU A 8 16.62 29.28 19.12
CA LEU A 8 16.35 28.14 20.00
C LEU A 8 17.13 26.89 19.57
N SER A 9 17.25 26.64 18.25
CA SER A 9 18.08 25.57 17.68
C SER A 9 19.57 25.76 17.97
N ILE A 10 20.08 27.00 17.85
CA ILE A 10 21.49 27.32 18.15
C ILE A 10 21.77 27.14 19.65
N LYS A 11 20.87 27.61 20.52
CA LYS A 11 21.00 27.46 21.98
C LYS A 11 21.01 25.98 22.40
N ASN A 12 20.21 25.14 21.72
CA ASN A 12 20.06 23.73 22.02
C ASN A 12 20.83 22.83 21.04
N ARG A 13 22.01 23.26 20.57
CA ARG A 13 22.81 22.54 19.54
C ARG A 13 23.01 21.06 19.82
N PHE A 14 23.15 20.66 21.09
CA PHE A 14 23.32 19.26 21.48
C PHE A 14 22.07 18.43 21.20
N LEU A 15 20.88 18.95 21.55
CA LEU A 15 19.61 18.29 21.26
C LEU A 15 19.36 18.19 19.76
N VAL A 16 19.71 19.23 19.01
CA VAL A 16 19.60 19.22 17.54
C VAL A 16 20.49 18.13 16.94
N LEU A 17 21.76 18.04 17.38
CA LEU A 17 22.67 16.99 16.91
C LEU A 17 22.19 15.59 17.26
N MET A 18 21.70 15.38 18.48
CA MET A 18 21.12 14.10 18.89
C MET A 18 19.89 13.73 18.04
N ALA A 19 18.97 14.67 17.83
CA ALA A 19 17.80 14.45 16.99
C ALA A 19 18.18 14.08 15.55
N THR A 20 19.17 14.77 14.98
CA THR A 20 19.72 14.45 13.65
C THR A 20 20.33 13.04 13.62
N LEU A 21 21.07 12.65 14.65
CA LEU A 21 21.64 11.31 14.76
C LEU A 21 20.55 10.22 14.74
N PHE A 22 19.51 10.40 15.55
CA PHE A 22 18.36 9.47 15.58
C PHE A 22 17.64 9.42 14.24
N LEU A 23 17.46 10.56 13.57
CA LEU A 23 16.88 10.61 12.22
C LEU A 23 17.72 9.83 11.22
N ILE A 24 19.05 9.94 11.25
CA ILE A 24 19.92 9.18 10.35
C ILE A 24 19.74 7.67 10.57
N PHE A 25 19.76 7.20 11.82
CA PHE A 25 19.55 5.78 12.12
C PHE A 25 18.16 5.30 11.68
N ALA A 26 17.12 6.09 11.94
CA ALA A 26 15.76 5.79 11.50
C ALA A 26 15.66 5.74 9.96
N SER A 27 16.33 6.65 9.25
CA SER A 27 16.39 6.66 7.79
C SER A 27 17.10 5.42 7.24
N PHE A 28 18.24 5.01 7.82
CA PHE A 28 18.92 3.78 7.42
C PHE A 28 18.04 2.54 7.62
N TRP A 29 17.33 2.47 8.75
CA TRP A 29 16.39 1.41 9.01
C TRP A 29 15.22 1.43 8.01
N ALA A 30 14.65 2.61 7.73
CA ALA A 30 13.57 2.75 6.75
C ALA A 30 13.99 2.32 5.35
N ILE A 31 15.16 2.77 4.86
CA ILE A 31 15.68 2.38 3.54
C ILE A 31 15.82 0.87 3.41
N LYS A 32 16.32 0.20 4.45
CA LYS A 32 16.51 -1.26 4.42
C LYS A 32 15.20 -2.05 4.48
N ASN A 33 14.19 -1.54 5.18
CA ASN A 33 12.93 -2.25 5.43
C ASN A 33 11.79 -1.81 4.51
N THR A 34 11.97 -0.77 3.69
CA THR A 34 10.95 -0.35 2.74
C THR A 34 10.92 -1.35 1.58
N PRO A 35 9.79 -2.00 1.29
CA PRO A 35 9.67 -2.89 0.14
C PRO A 35 9.88 -2.06 -1.13
N LEU A 36 10.76 -2.54 -2.01
CA LEU A 36 11.06 -1.90 -3.28
C LEU A 36 10.53 -2.79 -4.39
N ASP A 37 9.55 -2.29 -5.13
CA ASP A 37 9.08 -2.91 -6.37
C ASP A 37 9.68 -2.23 -7.60
N ALA A 38 9.95 -3.00 -8.64
CA ALA A 38 10.59 -2.52 -9.86
C ALA A 38 9.68 -1.61 -10.70
N ILE A 39 8.36 -1.78 -10.59
CA ILE A 39 7.33 -1.09 -11.36
C ILE A 39 6.17 -0.79 -10.41
N PRO A 40 5.55 0.40 -10.47
CA PRO A 40 4.33 0.64 -9.70
C PRO A 40 3.21 -0.30 -10.15
N ASP A 41 2.40 -0.79 -9.21
CA ASP A 41 1.18 -1.52 -9.56
C ASP A 41 0.19 -0.56 -10.23
N LEU A 42 -0.14 -0.85 -11.48
CA LEU A 42 -1.06 -0.09 -12.33
C LEU A 42 -2.37 -0.86 -12.58
N SER A 43 -2.51 -2.04 -11.99
CA SER A 43 -3.65 -2.91 -12.23
C SER A 43 -4.88 -2.33 -11.52
N PRO A 44 -6.05 -2.26 -12.19
CA PRO A 44 -7.27 -1.89 -11.50
C PRO A 44 -7.60 -2.96 -10.42
N PRO A 45 -8.23 -2.58 -9.30
CA PRO A 45 -8.66 -3.54 -8.30
C PRO A 45 -9.66 -4.51 -8.93
N GLN A 46 -9.30 -5.78 -9.00
CA GLN A 46 -10.11 -6.84 -9.60
C GLN A 46 -10.45 -7.90 -8.56
N VAL A 47 -11.73 -8.29 -8.52
CA VAL A 47 -12.21 -9.41 -7.71
C VAL A 47 -12.62 -10.53 -8.65
N ILE A 48 -12.03 -11.72 -8.46
CA ILE A 48 -12.33 -12.91 -9.27
C ILE A 48 -13.23 -13.83 -8.47
N VAL A 49 -14.39 -14.18 -9.03
CA VAL A 49 -15.33 -15.17 -8.46
C VAL A 49 -15.26 -16.43 -9.32
N ALA A 50 -14.76 -17.52 -8.75
CA ALA A 50 -14.65 -18.80 -9.43
C ALA A 50 -15.68 -19.79 -8.87
N VAL A 51 -16.50 -20.36 -9.74
CA VAL A 51 -17.48 -21.41 -9.40
C VAL A 51 -17.11 -22.68 -10.13
N ASN A 52 -16.83 -23.74 -9.37
CA ASN A 52 -16.55 -25.06 -9.92
C ASN A 52 -17.84 -25.89 -9.94
N TRP A 53 -18.31 -26.24 -11.14
CA TRP A 53 -19.51 -27.07 -11.32
C TRP A 53 -19.20 -28.27 -12.20
N VAL A 54 -18.99 -29.42 -11.56
CA VAL A 54 -18.59 -30.66 -12.25
C VAL A 54 -19.81 -31.35 -12.87
N GLY A 55 -19.69 -31.77 -14.12
CA GLY A 55 -20.67 -32.65 -14.78
C GLY A 55 -21.91 -31.94 -15.36
N GLN A 56 -21.93 -30.60 -15.38
CA GLN A 56 -22.99 -29.83 -16.06
C GLN A 56 -22.54 -29.36 -17.44
N SER A 57 -23.49 -29.13 -18.33
CA SER A 57 -23.22 -28.52 -19.63
C SER A 57 -22.88 -27.03 -19.47
N PRO A 58 -22.09 -26.44 -20.38
CA PRO A 58 -21.77 -25.01 -20.35
C PRO A 58 -22.99 -24.10 -20.30
N GLU A 59 -24.08 -24.48 -20.98
CA GLU A 59 -25.33 -23.71 -21.01
C GLU A 59 -26.02 -23.62 -19.64
N ILE A 60 -26.02 -24.72 -18.86
CA ILE A 60 -26.56 -24.73 -17.50
C ILE A 60 -25.68 -23.89 -16.57
N ILE A 61 -24.35 -24.00 -16.71
CA ILE A 61 -23.40 -23.23 -15.92
C ILE A 61 -23.57 -21.73 -16.17
N GLU A 62 -23.79 -21.32 -17.41
CA GLU A 62 -24.07 -19.93 -17.75
C GLU A 62 -25.41 -19.45 -17.17
N ALA A 63 -26.50 -20.19 -17.44
CA ALA A 63 -27.85 -19.77 -17.07
C ALA A 63 -28.10 -19.75 -15.56
N GLN A 64 -27.48 -20.67 -14.81
CA GLN A 64 -27.74 -20.83 -13.36
C GLN A 64 -26.57 -20.39 -12.48
N GLY A 65 -25.36 -20.29 -13.03
CA GLY A 65 -24.17 -19.84 -12.30
C GLY A 65 -23.79 -18.43 -12.70
N THR A 66 -23.21 -18.29 -13.90
CA THR A 66 -22.56 -17.03 -14.31
C THR A 66 -23.53 -15.87 -14.45
N TYR A 67 -24.67 -16.07 -15.12
CA TYR A 67 -25.65 -15.01 -15.37
C TYR A 67 -26.27 -14.41 -14.08
N PRO A 68 -26.80 -15.21 -13.14
CA PRO A 68 -27.33 -14.66 -11.88
C PRO A 68 -26.23 -14.01 -11.02
N LEU A 69 -24.99 -14.49 -11.09
CA LEU A 69 -23.86 -13.86 -10.38
C LEU A 69 -23.50 -12.49 -10.97
N VAL A 70 -23.32 -12.41 -12.30
CA VAL A 70 -22.92 -11.16 -12.98
C VAL A 70 -24.01 -10.10 -12.86
N SER A 71 -25.29 -10.48 -13.00
CA SER A 71 -26.42 -9.55 -12.88
C SER A 71 -26.59 -8.92 -11.50
N GLN A 72 -26.05 -9.53 -10.44
CA GLN A 72 -26.05 -8.95 -9.09
C GLN A 72 -24.87 -7.98 -8.87
N PHE A 73 -23.83 -8.05 -9.71
CA PHE A 73 -22.67 -7.16 -9.64
C PHE A 73 -22.82 -5.89 -10.49
N LEU A 74 -23.77 -5.86 -11.43
CA LEU A 74 -24.17 -4.70 -12.22
C LEU A 74 -25.12 -3.79 -11.42
#